data_AF-A0A7Y5HE91-F1
#
_entry.id   AF-A0A7Y5HE91-F1
#
_cell.length_a   1.000
_cell.length_b   1.000
_cell.length_c   1.000
_cell.angle_alpha   90.00
_cell.angle_beta   90.00
_cell.angle_gamma   90.00
#
_symmetry.space_group_name_H-M   'P 1'
#
loop_
_entity.id
_entity.type
_entity.pdbx_description
1 polymer ?
#
loop_
_entity_poly.entity_id
_entity_poly.type
_entity_poly.pdbx_seq_one_letter_code
_entity_poly.pdbx_strand_id
1 'polypeptide(L)'
;MARERLRASLAEALAAVREAHAETWEAAGREKLLDGFLPFLRSMAEVAAARYGAGKGMQDEQLRIETEIRRMETDLSAARNDRAAAEARLRAVLDISADVPLAGAASPAVPTEAPDIDALARAAATSSPMVAMAERSLEMTRVAIRMGEIMARPLPESAASADPGFRAPTRGGMEGAGMVGDAAVPGAAMGLKPSAPWYGVEEAYLRELRRRSVASESTLAASRRDSEAMSRDAWRMLDTALRELRTAEATAVPLAEQAFEVSRRNYQTGVVDFAMHLEAWGELVRARFLALEARLMAARGLAMATRATGSDPMEETR
;
A
#
# COMPACT_ATOMS: atom_id res chain seq x y z
N MET A 1 -17.71 5.23 13.22
CA MET A 1 -17.49 5.74 11.84
C MET A 1 -16.26 6.65 11.78
N ALA A 2 -16.25 7.84 12.40
CA ALA A 2 -15.09 8.77 12.32
C ALA A 2 -13.77 8.16 12.87
N ARG A 3 -13.82 7.49 14.03
CA ARG A 3 -12.66 6.79 14.60
C ARG A 3 -12.10 5.70 13.68
N GLU A 4 -12.95 4.83 13.13
CA GLU A 4 -12.48 3.75 12.24
C GLU A 4 -11.95 4.28 10.91
N ARG A 5 -12.55 5.34 10.36
CA ARG A 5 -12.01 6.06 9.19
C ARG A 5 -10.63 6.65 9.47
N LEU A 6 -10.44 7.23 10.65
CA LEU A 6 -9.13 7.74 11.06
C LEU A 6 -8.11 6.61 11.16
N ARG A 7 -8.47 5.47 11.77
CA ARG A 7 -7.56 4.30 11.85
C ARG A 7 -7.19 3.76 10.46
N ALA A 8 -8.16 3.64 9.56
CA ALA A 8 -7.91 3.22 8.17
C ALA A 8 -6.96 4.20 7.46
N SER A 9 -7.21 5.50 7.60
CA SER A 9 -6.36 6.54 7.00
C SER A 9 -4.95 6.56 7.57
N LEU A 10 -4.78 6.30 8.88
CA LEU A 10 -3.47 6.24 9.52
C LEU A 10 -2.69 5.01 9.07
N ALA A 11 -3.33 3.85 8.99
CA ALA A 11 -2.71 2.62 8.49
C ALA A 11 -2.26 2.78 7.02
N GLU A 12 -3.12 3.39 6.19
CA GLU A 12 -2.79 3.68 4.79
C GLU A 12 -1.62 4.66 4.67
N ALA A 13 -1.65 5.77 5.43
CA ALA A 13 -0.57 6.75 5.42
C ALA A 13 0.77 6.13 5.87
N LEU A 14 0.76 5.32 6.94
CA LEU A 14 1.95 4.67 7.45
C LEU A 14 2.51 3.63 6.46
N ALA A 15 1.64 2.86 5.81
CA ALA A 15 2.04 1.94 4.75
C ALA A 15 2.62 2.69 3.54
N ALA A 16 1.98 3.78 3.11
CA ALA A 16 2.46 4.60 1.99
C ALA A 16 3.83 5.24 2.28
N VAL A 17 4.04 5.77 3.49
CA VAL A 17 5.34 6.33 3.90
C VAL A 17 6.43 5.25 3.88
N ARG A 18 6.13 4.06 4.41
CA ARG A 18 7.08 2.93 4.41
C ARG A 18 7.47 2.50 3.01
N GLU A 19 6.48 2.36 2.14
CA GLU A 19 6.67 1.97 0.75
C GLU A 19 7.51 3.01 0.00
N ALA A 20 7.15 4.30 0.09
CA ALA A 20 7.90 5.38 -0.53
C ALA A 20 9.33 5.52 0.02
N HIS A 21 9.53 5.30 1.32
CA HIS A 21 10.86 5.28 1.94
C HIS A 21 11.72 4.12 1.42
N ALA A 22 11.15 2.91 1.37
CA ALA A 22 11.85 1.73 0.86
C ALA A 22 12.21 1.88 -0.63
N GLU A 23 11.33 2.44 -1.45
CA GLU A 23 11.61 2.75 -2.85
C GLU A 23 12.74 3.78 -3.00
N THR A 24 12.76 4.81 -2.16
CA THR A 24 13.84 5.82 -2.17
C THR A 24 15.18 5.20 -1.78
N TRP A 25 15.20 4.32 -0.77
CA TRP A 25 16.39 3.59 -0.37
C TRP A 25 16.89 2.65 -1.48
N GLU A 26 15.99 1.90 -2.11
CA GLU A 26 16.33 0.97 -3.18
C GLU A 26 16.89 1.71 -4.40
N ALA A 27 16.23 2.78 -4.86
CA ALA A 27 16.71 3.56 -5.99
C ALA A 27 18.10 4.20 -5.71
N ALA A 28 18.31 4.71 -4.49
CA ALA A 28 19.62 5.23 -4.07
C ALA A 28 20.69 4.12 -3.96
N GLY A 29 20.30 2.93 -3.50
CA GLY A 29 21.17 1.76 -3.42
C GLY A 29 21.59 1.27 -4.81
N ARG A 30 20.67 1.24 -5.77
CA ARG A 30 20.93 0.88 -7.17
C ARG A 30 21.86 1.88 -7.85
N GLU A 31 21.63 3.19 -7.68
CA GLU A 31 22.56 4.22 -8.16
C GLU A 31 23.97 3.99 -7.56
N LYS A 32 24.07 3.79 -6.24
CA LYS A 32 25.34 3.58 -5.55
C LYS A 32 26.08 2.32 -6.03
N LEU A 33 25.37 1.23 -6.30
CA LEU A 33 25.96 0.00 -6.83
C LEU A 33 26.55 0.24 -8.23
N LEU A 34 25.77 0.84 -9.13
CA LEU A 34 26.20 1.14 -10.50
C LEU A 34 27.39 2.10 -10.51
N ASP A 35 27.32 3.17 -9.72
CA ASP A 35 28.41 4.16 -9.58
C ASP A 35 29.69 3.52 -9.01
N GLY A 36 29.56 2.54 -8.12
CA GLY A 36 30.69 1.77 -7.59
C GLY A 36 31.29 0.77 -8.59
N PHE A 37 30.48 0.17 -9.48
CA PHE A 37 30.95 -0.82 -10.45
C PHE A 37 31.56 -0.21 -11.71
N LEU A 38 31.12 0.97 -12.12
CA LEU A 38 31.56 1.61 -13.37
C LEU A 38 33.08 1.92 -13.40
N PRO A 39 33.71 2.45 -12.32
CA PRO A 39 35.17 2.62 -12.28
C PRO A 39 35.92 1.30 -12.43
N PHE A 40 35.37 0.22 -11.88
CA PHE A 40 35.97 -1.11 -12.00
C PHE A 40 35.95 -1.60 -13.46
N LEU A 41 34.80 -1.51 -14.15
CA LEU A 41 34.71 -1.84 -15.58
C LEU A 41 35.69 -1.02 -16.43
N ARG A 42 35.82 0.29 -16.15
CA ARG A 42 36.79 1.15 -16.85
C ARG A 42 38.22 0.68 -16.63
N SER A 43 38.60 0.31 -15.41
CA SER A 43 39.93 -0.24 -15.12
C SER A 43 40.19 -1.56 -15.85
N MET A 44 39.18 -2.43 -15.97
CA MET A 44 39.30 -3.65 -16.77
C MET A 44 39.46 -3.34 -18.26
N ALA A 45 38.80 -2.30 -18.78
CA ALA A 45 38.90 -1.89 -20.19
C ALA A 45 40.31 -1.40 -20.52
N GLU A 46 40.93 -0.63 -19.61
CA GLU A 46 42.32 -0.21 -19.74
C GLU A 46 43.28 -1.41 -19.81
N VAL A 47 43.06 -2.44 -18.98
CA VAL A 47 43.87 -3.67 -19.00
C VAL A 47 43.68 -4.44 -20.31
N ALA A 48 42.44 -4.60 -20.77
CA ALA A 48 42.14 -5.28 -22.03
C ALA A 48 42.77 -4.54 -23.23
N ALA A 49 42.67 -3.21 -23.27
CA ALA A 49 43.29 -2.38 -24.31
C ALA A 49 44.82 -2.48 -24.30
N ALA A 50 45.46 -2.48 -23.12
CA ALA A 50 46.91 -2.66 -23.01
C ALA A 50 47.37 -4.04 -23.51
N ARG A 51 46.61 -5.10 -23.21
CA ARG A 51 46.89 -6.46 -23.69
C ARG A 51 46.72 -6.58 -25.20
N TYR A 52 45.66 -6.00 -25.77
CA TYR A 52 45.44 -5.95 -27.21
C TYR A 52 46.56 -5.21 -27.93
N GLY A 53 46.97 -4.02 -27.44
CA GLY A 53 48.09 -3.26 -27.99
C GLY A 53 49.43 -3.98 -27.94
N ALA A 54 49.62 -4.87 -26.95
CA ALA A 54 50.79 -5.74 -26.85
C ALA A 54 50.69 -7.05 -27.66
N GLY A 55 49.60 -7.25 -28.43
CA GLY A 55 49.35 -8.46 -29.22
C GLY A 55 48.99 -9.70 -28.38
N LYS A 56 48.58 -9.53 -27.11
CA LYS A 56 48.27 -10.60 -26.14
C LYS A 56 46.79 -10.68 -25.74
N GLY A 57 45.96 -9.80 -26.29
CA GLY A 57 44.51 -9.76 -26.07
C GLY A 57 43.79 -9.71 -27.41
N MET A 58 42.49 -10.02 -27.39
CA MET A 58 41.66 -10.02 -28.59
C MET A 58 40.78 -8.75 -28.69
N GLN A 59 40.47 -8.34 -29.92
CA GLN A 59 39.64 -7.15 -30.16
C GLN A 59 38.20 -7.31 -29.63
N ASP A 60 37.69 -8.54 -29.60
CA ASP A 60 36.36 -8.84 -29.08
C ASP A 60 36.26 -8.61 -27.57
N GLU A 61 37.33 -8.85 -26.80
CA GLU A 61 37.42 -8.49 -25.38
C GLU A 61 37.17 -6.98 -25.18
N GLN A 62 37.84 -6.16 -25.98
CA GLN A 62 37.69 -4.70 -25.96
C GLN A 62 36.27 -4.27 -26.34
N LEU A 63 35.66 -4.88 -27.35
CA LEU A 63 34.30 -4.54 -27.76
C LEU A 63 33.26 -4.95 -26.69
N ARG A 64 33.44 -6.11 -26.05
CA ARG A 64 32.54 -6.60 -25.00
C ARG A 64 32.56 -5.68 -23.79
N ILE A 65 33.74 -5.26 -23.34
CA ILE A 65 33.84 -4.40 -22.15
C ILE A 65 33.30 -3.00 -22.40
N GLU A 66 33.56 -2.43 -23.58
CA GLU A 66 32.99 -1.15 -23.98
C GLU A 66 31.46 -1.23 -24.03
N THR A 67 30.90 -2.32 -24.54
CA THR A 67 29.45 -2.54 -24.57
C THR A 67 28.86 -2.58 -23.15
N GLU A 68 29.48 -3.30 -22.22
CA GLU A 68 29.03 -3.34 -20.82
C GLU A 68 29.18 -2.00 -20.11
N ILE A 69 30.24 -1.22 -20.39
CA ILE A 69 30.38 0.16 -19.89
C ILE A 69 29.22 1.02 -20.39
N ARG A 70 28.92 0.99 -21.69
CA ARG A 70 27.82 1.79 -22.28
C ARG A 70 26.45 1.41 -21.71
N ARG A 71 26.23 0.11 -21.50
CA ARG A 71 25.03 -0.39 -20.83
C ARG A 71 24.94 0.17 -19.40
N MET A 72 26.01 0.05 -18.62
CA MET A 72 26.04 0.51 -17.23
C MET A 72 25.90 2.03 -17.09
N GLU A 73 26.45 2.81 -18.02
CA GLU A 73 26.24 4.27 -18.08
C GLU A 73 24.76 4.63 -18.34
N THR A 74 24.08 3.84 -19.18
CA THR A 74 22.65 3.98 -19.44
C THR A 74 21.84 3.61 -18.20
N ASP A 75 22.13 2.48 -17.57
CA ASP A 75 21.47 2.01 -16.35
C ASP A 75 21.67 3.00 -15.19
N LEU A 76 22.86 3.60 -15.05
CA LEU A 76 23.14 4.62 -14.04
C LEU A 76 22.32 5.89 -14.26
N SER A 77 22.17 6.32 -15.52
CA SER A 77 21.35 7.47 -15.88
C SER A 77 19.87 7.21 -15.56
N ALA A 78 19.38 6.00 -15.84
CA ALA A 78 18.04 5.57 -15.45
C ALA A 78 17.87 5.53 -13.93
N ALA A 79 18.82 4.94 -13.20
CA ALA A 79 18.79 4.87 -11.74
C ALA A 79 18.75 6.25 -11.05
N ARG A 80 19.46 7.25 -11.60
CA ARG A 80 19.40 8.64 -11.12
C ARG A 80 18.02 9.25 -11.30
N ASN A 81 17.38 9.00 -12.43
CA ASN A 81 16.01 9.45 -12.68
C ASN A 81 15.01 8.74 -11.74
N ASP A 82 15.18 7.42 -11.55
CA ASP A 82 14.36 6.64 -10.63
C ASP A 82 14.48 7.15 -9.19
N ARG A 83 15.71 7.48 -8.74
CA ARG A 83 15.93 8.07 -7.42
C ARG A 83 15.21 9.41 -7.30
N ALA A 84 15.38 10.31 -8.27
CA ALA A 84 14.69 11.60 -8.25
C ALA A 84 13.15 11.44 -8.20
N ALA A 85 12.61 10.48 -8.95
CA ALA A 85 11.18 10.17 -8.93
C ALA A 85 10.72 9.56 -7.60
N ALA A 86 11.49 8.63 -7.01
CA ALA A 86 11.19 8.02 -5.72
C ALA A 86 11.21 9.07 -4.59
N GLU A 87 12.21 9.95 -4.59
CA GLU A 87 12.28 11.06 -3.64
C GLU A 87 11.10 12.03 -3.80
N ALA A 88 10.68 12.34 -5.02
CA ALA A 88 9.49 13.16 -5.27
C ALA A 88 8.21 12.51 -4.73
N ARG A 89 8.05 11.18 -4.90
CA ARG A 89 6.93 10.43 -4.31
C ARG A 89 6.98 10.46 -2.79
N LEU A 90 8.16 10.30 -2.18
CA LEU A 90 8.31 10.39 -0.72
C LEU A 90 7.94 11.77 -0.20
N ARG A 91 8.36 12.86 -0.86
CA ARG A 91 7.96 14.22 -0.49
C ARG A 91 6.45 14.42 -0.59
N ALA A 92 5.82 13.90 -1.65
CA ALA A 92 4.38 13.97 -1.84
C ALA A 92 3.60 13.22 -0.74
N VAL A 93 4.06 12.03 -0.34
CA VAL A 93 3.43 11.26 0.75
C VAL A 93 3.62 11.95 2.11
N LEU A 94 4.75 12.64 2.32
CA LEU A 94 5.03 13.39 3.55
C LEU A 94 4.40 14.79 3.58
N ASP A 95 3.73 15.22 2.51
CA ASP A 95 3.18 16.57 2.33
C ASP A 95 4.21 17.69 2.57
N ILE A 96 5.45 17.48 2.06
CA ILE A 96 6.53 18.47 2.12
C ILE A 96 6.87 19.00 0.72
N SER A 97 7.36 20.25 0.66
CA SER A 97 7.75 20.88 -0.61
C SER A 97 8.83 20.07 -1.35
N ALA A 98 8.76 20.07 -2.68
CA ALA A 98 9.73 19.44 -3.57
C ALA A 98 11.17 19.94 -3.36
N ASP A 99 11.32 21.19 -2.90
CA ASP A 99 12.63 21.84 -2.68
C ASP A 99 13.29 21.43 -1.37
N VAL A 100 12.58 20.72 -0.48
CA VAL A 100 13.15 20.27 0.80
C VAL A 100 14.17 19.16 0.50
N PRO A 101 15.45 19.34 0.88
CA PRO A 101 16.45 18.31 0.71
C PRO A 101 16.11 17.12 1.61
N LEU A 102 16.12 15.91 1.03
CA LEU A 102 15.99 14.68 1.79
C LEU A 102 17.38 14.21 2.20
N ALA A 103 17.54 13.84 3.47
CA ALA A 103 18.69 13.06 3.88
C ALA A 103 18.64 11.69 3.19
N GLY A 104 19.80 11.09 2.90
CA GLY A 104 19.86 9.77 2.28
C GLY A 104 19.01 8.74 3.03
N ALA A 105 18.23 7.95 2.31
CA ALA A 105 17.33 6.98 2.92
C ALA A 105 18.12 5.87 3.62
N ALA A 106 17.77 5.61 4.88
CA ALA A 106 18.30 4.47 5.63
C ALA A 106 17.74 3.15 5.07
N SER A 107 18.43 2.05 5.35
CA SER A 107 17.92 0.73 4.95
C SER A 107 16.60 0.43 5.67
N PRO A 108 15.55 -0.01 4.96
CA PRO A 108 14.28 -0.31 5.58
C PRO A 108 14.46 -1.47 6.57
N ALA A 109 13.90 -1.29 7.76
CA ALA A 109 13.88 -2.33 8.77
C ALA A 109 12.89 -3.42 8.36
N VAL A 110 13.40 -4.65 8.20
CA VAL A 110 12.61 -5.84 7.87
C VAL A 110 12.90 -6.93 8.91
N PRO A 111 11.92 -7.77 9.28
CA PRO A 111 12.16 -8.86 10.22
C PRO A 111 13.04 -9.94 9.59
N THR A 112 13.66 -10.77 10.41
CA THR A 112 14.45 -11.91 9.93
C THR A 112 13.57 -13.04 9.39
N GLU A 113 12.36 -13.17 9.94
CA GLU A 113 11.38 -14.19 9.60
C GLU A 113 9.98 -13.56 9.52
N ALA A 114 9.14 -14.10 8.64
CA ALA A 114 7.76 -13.67 8.56
C ALA A 114 6.99 -14.10 9.83
N PRO A 115 6.02 -13.30 10.30
CA PRO A 115 5.13 -13.74 11.37
C PRO A 115 4.31 -14.96 10.96
N ASP A 116 3.72 -15.66 11.93
CA ASP A 116 2.80 -16.76 11.64
C ASP A 116 1.62 -16.31 10.76
N ILE A 117 1.31 -17.07 9.71
CA ILE A 117 0.24 -16.73 8.76
C ILE A 117 -1.11 -16.69 9.46
N ASP A 118 -1.36 -17.61 10.39
CA ASP A 118 -2.64 -17.66 11.09
C ASP A 118 -2.73 -16.52 12.11
N ALA A 119 -1.62 -16.11 12.72
CA ALA A 119 -1.56 -14.91 13.55
C ALA A 119 -1.92 -13.65 12.75
N LEU A 120 -1.34 -13.47 11.56
CA LEU A 120 -1.64 -12.32 10.71
C LEU A 120 -3.10 -12.32 10.23
N ALA A 121 -3.64 -13.49 9.86
CA ALA A 121 -5.04 -13.62 9.49
C ALA A 121 -6.00 -13.32 10.65
N ARG A 122 -5.66 -13.76 11.88
CA ARG A 122 -6.42 -13.41 13.10
C ARG A 122 -6.36 -11.92 13.40
N ALA A 123 -5.19 -11.29 13.26
CA ALA A 123 -5.02 -9.86 13.45
C ALA A 123 -5.93 -9.11 12.46
N ALA A 124 -5.86 -9.41 11.17
CA ALA A 124 -6.73 -8.76 10.18
C ALA A 124 -8.23 -9.01 10.44
N ALA A 125 -8.63 -10.20 10.86
CA ALA A 125 -10.03 -10.46 11.19
C ALA A 125 -10.55 -9.63 12.38
N THR A 126 -9.67 -9.21 13.30
CA THR A 126 -10.05 -8.54 14.56
C THR A 126 -9.80 -7.03 14.54
N SER A 127 -8.74 -6.58 13.89
CA SER A 127 -8.29 -5.17 13.91
C SER A 127 -8.40 -4.45 12.56
N SER A 128 -8.81 -5.14 11.48
CA SER A 128 -8.91 -4.52 10.16
C SER A 128 -9.83 -3.30 10.17
N PRO A 129 -9.31 -2.11 9.83
CA PRO A 129 -10.11 -0.89 9.78
C PRO A 129 -11.24 -0.99 8.75
N MET A 130 -11.01 -1.71 7.63
CA MET A 130 -12.01 -1.92 6.59
C MET A 130 -13.19 -2.75 7.09
N VAL A 131 -12.91 -3.84 7.82
CA VAL A 131 -13.95 -4.66 8.45
C VAL A 131 -14.71 -3.84 9.50
N ALA A 132 -14.00 -3.13 10.37
CA ALA A 132 -14.61 -2.28 11.38
C ALA A 132 -15.51 -1.19 10.75
N MET A 133 -15.11 -0.59 9.64
CA MET A 133 -15.93 0.37 8.90
C MET A 133 -17.22 -0.26 8.35
N ALA A 134 -17.14 -1.45 7.76
CA ALA A 134 -18.31 -2.16 7.25
C ALA A 134 -19.27 -2.56 8.39
N GLU A 135 -18.75 -3.00 9.53
CA GLU A 135 -19.55 -3.31 10.73
C GLU A 135 -20.30 -2.08 11.24
N ARG A 136 -19.63 -0.93 11.32
CA ARG A 136 -20.28 0.33 11.73
C ARG A 136 -21.35 0.79 10.73
N SER A 137 -21.13 0.59 9.44
CA SER A 137 -22.13 0.89 8.40
C SER A 137 -23.40 0.04 8.57
N LEU A 138 -23.23 -1.25 8.84
CA LEU A 138 -24.33 -2.17 9.12
C LEU A 138 -25.07 -1.80 10.40
N GLU A 139 -24.34 -1.48 11.47
CA GLU A 139 -24.91 -1.00 12.74
C GLU A 139 -25.78 0.24 12.53
N MET A 140 -25.29 1.23 11.78
CA MET A 140 -26.05 2.45 11.45
C MET A 140 -27.34 2.13 10.69
N THR A 141 -27.28 1.19 9.74
CA THR A 141 -28.48 0.78 8.98
C THR A 141 -29.50 0.08 9.89
N ARG A 142 -29.05 -0.75 10.83
CA ARG A 142 -29.93 -1.40 11.82
C ARG A 142 -30.55 -0.41 12.80
N VAL A 143 -29.79 0.60 13.24
CA VAL A 143 -30.32 1.70 14.06
C VAL A 143 -31.36 2.49 13.27
N ALA A 144 -31.12 2.80 12.01
CA ALA A 144 -32.08 3.50 11.15
C ALA A 144 -33.40 2.70 10.99
N ILE A 145 -33.32 1.38 10.82
CA ILE A 145 -34.51 0.51 10.80
C ILE A 145 -35.26 0.60 12.13
N ARG A 146 -34.57 0.44 13.27
CA ARG A 146 -35.18 0.52 14.60
C ARG A 146 -35.87 1.87 14.84
N MET A 147 -35.21 2.96 14.45
CA MET A 147 -35.77 4.30 14.55
C MET A 147 -37.01 4.46 13.67
N GLY A 148 -36.97 3.96 12.43
CA GLY A 148 -38.13 3.93 11.55
C GLY A 148 -39.29 3.10 12.13
N GLU A 149 -39.00 1.94 12.73
CA GLU A 149 -40.00 1.09 13.37
C GLU A 149 -40.61 1.74 14.62
N ILE A 150 -39.85 2.51 15.39
CA ILE A 150 -40.36 3.28 16.53
C ILE A 150 -41.25 4.43 16.05
N MET A 151 -40.82 5.17 15.01
CA MET A 151 -41.59 6.28 14.45
C MET A 151 -42.89 5.82 13.80
N ALA A 152 -42.92 4.62 13.21
CA ALA A 152 -44.12 4.03 12.62
C ALA A 152 -45.12 3.48 13.66
N ARG A 153 -44.79 3.49 14.96
CA ARG A 153 -45.73 3.08 16.01
C ARG A 153 -46.74 4.20 16.28
N PRO A 154 -48.03 3.87 16.48
CA PRO A 154 -49.01 4.85 16.91
C PRO A 154 -48.60 5.46 18.26
N LEU A 155 -48.70 6.79 18.38
CA LEU A 155 -48.42 7.51 19.61
C LEU A 155 -49.41 7.06 20.70
N PRO A 156 -48.95 6.83 21.96
CA PRO A 156 -49.86 6.53 23.06
C PRO A 156 -50.82 7.70 23.29
N GLU A 157 -52.05 7.42 23.73
CA GLU A 157 -53.11 8.44 23.93
C GLU A 157 -52.66 9.60 24.84
N SER A 158 -51.74 9.35 25.78
CA SER A 158 -51.15 10.37 26.66
C SER A 158 -50.25 11.37 25.93
N ALA A 159 -49.61 10.98 24.82
CA ALA A 159 -48.77 11.87 24.00
C ALA A 159 -49.59 12.72 23.01
N ALA A 160 -50.84 12.35 22.74
CA ALA A 160 -51.74 13.10 21.86
C ALA A 160 -52.26 14.42 22.47
N SER A 161 -51.92 14.71 23.73
CA SER A 161 -52.38 15.90 24.47
C SER A 161 -51.36 17.03 24.56
N ALA A 162 -50.13 16.84 24.07
CA ALA A 162 -49.09 17.86 24.11
C ALA A 162 -48.83 18.42 22.70
N ASP A 163 -49.32 19.64 22.47
CA ASP A 163 -49.06 20.52 21.32
C ASP A 163 -49.97 20.33 20.07
N PRO A 164 -50.97 21.21 19.86
CA PRO A 164 -51.77 21.27 18.63
C PRO A 164 -50.97 21.61 17.37
N GLY A 165 -49.70 22.03 17.51
CA GLY A 165 -48.81 22.44 16.42
C GLY A 165 -47.80 21.38 15.97
N PHE A 166 -47.68 20.23 16.65
CA PHE A 166 -46.65 19.24 16.30
C PHE A 166 -47.05 18.39 15.09
N ARG A 167 -46.65 18.83 13.89
CA ARG A 167 -46.66 18.02 12.67
C ARG A 167 -45.33 17.28 12.56
N ALA A 168 -45.35 15.95 12.59
CA ALA A 168 -44.18 15.15 12.26
C ALA A 168 -43.68 15.54 10.85
N PRO A 169 -42.38 15.84 10.65
CA PRO A 169 -41.87 16.28 9.36
C PRO A 169 -41.98 15.13 8.35
N THR A 170 -42.92 15.26 7.41
CA THR A 170 -43.03 14.38 6.25
C THR A 170 -41.99 14.76 5.21
N ARG A 171 -41.40 13.77 4.53
CA ARG A 171 -40.38 13.92 3.49
C ARG A 171 -40.85 14.70 2.23
N GLY A 172 -42.09 15.20 2.21
CA GLY A 172 -42.59 16.14 1.21
C GLY A 172 -42.44 17.62 1.57
N GLY A 173 -41.93 17.96 2.77
CA GLY A 173 -41.83 19.34 3.24
C GLY A 173 -40.42 19.97 3.22
N MET A 174 -39.42 19.28 2.67
CA MET A 174 -38.07 19.82 2.48
C MET A 174 -37.80 20.18 1.01
N GLU A 175 -38.76 20.83 0.36
CA GLU A 175 -38.52 21.63 -0.84
C GLU A 175 -39.07 23.03 -0.60
N GLY A 176 -38.17 24.01 -0.56
CA GLY A 176 -38.52 25.43 -0.55
C GLY A 176 -39.00 25.97 0.79
N ALA A 177 -38.07 26.38 1.65
CA ALA A 177 -38.31 27.48 2.59
C ALA A 177 -38.52 28.78 1.77
N GLY A 178 -39.66 28.87 1.10
CA GLY A 178 -40.20 30.09 0.51
C GLY A 178 -41.22 30.64 1.49
N MET A 179 -40.91 31.80 2.05
CA MET A 179 -41.80 32.60 2.88
C MET A 179 -43.21 32.66 2.29
N VAL A 180 -44.22 32.11 2.98
CA VAL A 180 -45.63 32.37 2.69
C VAL A 180 -46.15 33.27 3.78
N GLY A 181 -46.36 34.53 3.42
CA GLY A 181 -46.91 35.56 4.29
C GLY A 181 -48.34 35.25 4.72
N ASP A 182 -48.70 35.85 5.85
CA ASP A 182 -50.02 35.85 6.45
C ASP A 182 -51.13 36.15 5.44
N ALA A 183 -52.04 35.18 5.30
CA ALA A 183 -53.41 35.45 4.87
C ALA A 183 -54.33 34.43 5.55
N ALA A 184 -54.93 34.86 6.66
CA ALA A 184 -55.99 34.15 7.34
C ALA A 184 -57.22 34.04 6.42
N VAL A 185 -57.71 32.83 6.19
CA VAL A 185 -59.05 32.57 5.67
C VAL A 185 -59.93 32.10 6.83
N PRO A 186 -60.88 32.90 7.33
CA PRO A 186 -61.82 32.48 8.34
C PRO A 186 -62.96 31.69 7.70
N GLY A 187 -63.23 30.48 8.22
CA GLY A 187 -64.42 29.72 7.91
C GLY A 187 -64.19 28.43 7.11
N ALA A 188 -63.66 27.41 7.78
CA ALA A 188 -63.84 26.01 7.36
C ALA A 188 -63.68 25.08 8.57
N ALA A 189 -64.61 25.16 9.53
CA ALA A 189 -64.86 24.06 10.44
C ALA A 189 -65.68 23.00 9.69
N MET A 190 -64.99 22.13 8.95
CA MET A 190 -65.58 20.90 8.41
C MET A 190 -64.61 19.76 8.71
N GLY A 191 -65.02 18.89 9.62
CA GLY A 191 -64.25 17.74 10.05
C GLY A 191 -63.92 16.83 8.87
N LEU A 192 -62.63 16.72 8.57
CA LEU A 192 -62.05 15.58 7.90
C LEU A 192 -60.95 15.08 8.83
N LYS A 193 -61.26 14.07 9.65
CA LYS A 193 -60.21 13.20 10.19
C LYS A 193 -59.59 12.51 8.98
N PRO A 194 -58.32 12.74 8.61
CA PRO A 194 -57.66 11.81 7.71
C PRO A 194 -57.24 10.62 8.58
N SER A 195 -58.18 9.71 8.86
CA SER A 195 -57.85 8.36 9.33
C SER A 195 -57.55 7.45 8.13
N ALA A 196 -56.80 7.94 7.16
CA ALA A 196 -56.05 7.06 6.28
C ALA A 196 -54.80 6.71 7.08
N PRO A 197 -54.53 5.44 7.40
CA PRO A 197 -53.33 5.11 8.14
C PRO A 197 -52.10 5.41 7.27
N TRP A 198 -51.12 6.15 7.78
CA TRP A 198 -49.95 6.62 7.02
C TRP A 198 -48.94 5.49 6.69
N TYR A 199 -49.32 4.23 6.96
CA TYR A 199 -48.48 3.03 6.87
C TYR A 199 -47.85 2.80 5.49
N GLY A 200 -48.45 3.24 4.38
CA GLY A 200 -47.94 2.92 3.03
C GLY A 200 -46.57 3.54 2.68
N VAL A 201 -46.30 4.78 3.13
CA VAL A 201 -45.02 5.48 2.88
C VAL A 201 -43.95 4.99 3.86
N GLU A 202 -44.33 4.79 5.12
CA GLU A 202 -43.45 4.27 6.18
C GLU A 202 -43.01 2.83 5.89
N GLU A 203 -43.91 1.97 5.42
CA GLU A 203 -43.56 0.60 5.03
C GLU A 203 -42.64 0.54 3.81
N ALA A 204 -42.85 1.40 2.80
CA ALA A 204 -41.95 1.46 1.64
C ALA A 204 -40.55 1.88 2.05
N TYR A 205 -40.45 2.88 2.93
CA TYR A 205 -39.20 3.33 3.53
C TYR A 205 -38.51 2.25 4.36
N LEU A 206 -39.25 1.55 5.23
CA LEU A 206 -38.72 0.43 6.02
C LEU A 206 -38.28 -0.74 5.13
N ARG A 207 -39.01 -1.04 4.04
CA ARG A 207 -38.60 -2.04 3.04
C ARG A 207 -37.28 -1.65 2.38
N GLU A 208 -37.10 -0.39 2.02
CA GLU A 208 -35.84 0.10 1.45
C GLU A 208 -34.68 -0.01 2.46
N LEU A 209 -34.88 0.42 3.70
CA LEU A 209 -33.86 0.30 4.75
C LEU A 209 -33.48 -1.16 5.02
N ARG A 210 -34.44 -2.09 5.03
CA ARG A 210 -34.18 -3.53 5.14
C ARG A 210 -33.34 -4.06 3.98
N ARG A 211 -33.63 -3.63 2.74
CA ARG A 211 -32.80 -3.97 1.57
C ARG A 211 -31.38 -3.40 1.70
N ARG A 212 -31.24 -2.17 2.18
CA ARG A 212 -29.92 -1.57 2.48
C ARG A 212 -29.16 -2.34 3.57
N SER A 213 -29.86 -2.90 4.56
CA SER A 213 -29.24 -3.75 5.59
C SER A 213 -28.68 -5.04 4.99
N VAL A 214 -29.46 -5.73 4.14
CA VAL A 214 -28.98 -6.93 3.43
C VAL A 214 -27.77 -6.61 2.53
N ALA A 215 -27.78 -5.46 1.86
CA ALA A 215 -26.62 -4.98 1.11
C ALA A 215 -25.41 -4.73 2.04
N SER A 216 -25.61 -4.10 3.19
CA SER A 216 -24.56 -3.83 4.18
C SER A 216 -23.97 -5.11 4.79
N GLU A 217 -24.80 -6.15 4.98
CA GLU A 217 -24.33 -7.48 5.41
C GLU A 217 -23.45 -8.13 4.35
N SER A 218 -23.85 -8.02 3.07
CA SER A 218 -23.03 -8.47 1.94
C SER A 218 -21.70 -7.71 1.86
N THR A 219 -21.71 -6.39 2.06
CA THR A 219 -20.49 -5.56 2.11
C THR A 219 -19.58 -5.99 3.25
N LEU A 220 -20.11 -6.24 4.46
CA LEU A 220 -19.31 -6.74 5.57
C LEU A 220 -18.67 -8.11 5.27
N ALA A 221 -19.44 -9.03 4.69
CA ALA A 221 -18.92 -10.33 4.28
C ALA A 221 -17.85 -10.22 3.17
N ALA A 222 -17.97 -9.25 2.26
CA ALA A 222 -16.93 -8.94 1.28
C ALA A 222 -15.68 -8.37 1.97
N SER A 223 -15.81 -7.33 2.79
CA SER A 223 -14.68 -6.72 3.51
C SER A 223 -13.92 -7.72 4.38
N ARG A 224 -14.59 -8.70 5.00
CA ARG A 224 -13.91 -9.77 5.76
C ARG A 224 -13.07 -10.67 4.85
N ARG A 225 -13.62 -11.09 3.71
CA ARG A 225 -12.89 -11.91 2.73
C ARG A 225 -11.73 -11.16 2.11
N ASP A 226 -11.94 -9.89 1.77
CA ASP A 226 -10.90 -9.02 1.20
C ASP A 226 -9.76 -8.82 2.20
N SER A 227 -10.08 -8.56 3.48
CA SER A 227 -9.08 -8.41 4.54
C SER A 227 -8.29 -9.70 4.78
N GLU A 228 -8.95 -10.86 4.75
CA GLU A 228 -8.27 -12.16 4.85
C GLU A 228 -7.35 -12.41 3.66
N ALA A 229 -7.84 -12.17 2.44
CA ALA A 229 -7.06 -12.33 1.21
C ALA A 229 -5.82 -11.43 1.21
N MET A 230 -6.00 -10.14 1.50
CA MET A 230 -4.89 -9.17 1.60
C MET A 230 -3.84 -9.60 2.63
N SER A 231 -4.24 -10.18 3.76
CA SER A 231 -3.31 -10.65 4.79
C SER A 231 -2.50 -11.84 4.32
N ARG A 232 -3.15 -12.81 3.67
CA ARG A 232 -2.46 -13.98 3.10
C ARG A 232 -1.50 -13.57 1.99
N ASP A 233 -1.88 -12.60 1.16
CA ASP A 233 -1.02 -12.08 0.09
C ASP A 233 0.17 -11.29 0.65
N ALA A 234 -0.05 -10.43 1.64
CA ALA A 234 1.01 -9.73 2.36
C ALA A 234 2.01 -10.71 2.98
N TRP A 235 1.52 -11.76 3.63
CA TRP A 235 2.36 -12.80 4.21
C TRP A 235 3.19 -13.53 3.15
N ARG A 236 2.57 -13.96 2.03
CA ARG A 236 3.28 -14.65 0.95
C ARG A 236 4.39 -13.79 0.36
N MET A 237 4.09 -12.51 0.11
CA MET A 237 5.08 -11.57 -0.41
C MET A 237 6.23 -11.38 0.59
N LEU A 238 5.92 -11.20 1.87
CA LEU A 238 6.93 -11.03 2.91
C LEU A 238 7.79 -12.29 3.10
N ASP A 239 7.18 -13.46 3.29
CA ASP A 239 7.90 -14.73 3.48
C ASP A 239 8.81 -15.05 2.30
N THR A 240 8.32 -14.87 1.06
CA THR A 240 9.12 -15.07 -0.15
C THR A 240 10.30 -14.11 -0.18
N ALA A 241 10.04 -12.81 -0.01
CA ALA A 241 11.07 -11.78 -0.04
C ALA A 241 12.13 -11.95 1.05
N LEU A 242 11.75 -12.40 2.25
CA LEU A 242 12.70 -12.68 3.34
C LEU A 242 13.58 -13.90 3.06
N ARG A 243 13.03 -14.95 2.44
CA ARG A 243 13.82 -16.12 2.02
C ARG A 243 14.80 -15.76 0.91
N GLU A 244 14.35 -14.98 -0.06
CA GLU A 244 15.20 -14.45 -1.13
C GLU A 244 16.30 -13.55 -0.57
N LEU A 245 15.95 -12.61 0.31
CA LEU A 245 16.90 -11.71 0.95
C LEU A 245 17.96 -12.50 1.72
N ARG A 246 17.54 -13.47 2.53
CA ARG A 246 18.46 -14.33 3.28
C ARG A 246 19.38 -15.12 2.36
N THR A 247 18.84 -15.70 1.29
CA THR A 247 19.64 -16.44 0.31
C THR A 247 20.64 -15.53 -0.41
N ALA A 248 20.20 -14.34 -0.79
CA ALA A 248 21.02 -13.35 -1.47
C ALA A 248 22.16 -12.86 -0.57
N GLU A 249 21.85 -12.43 0.65
CA GLU A 249 22.83 -11.86 1.59
C GLU A 249 23.75 -12.90 2.22
N ALA A 250 23.23 -14.06 2.64
CA ALA A 250 24.02 -15.06 3.35
C ALA A 250 24.85 -15.95 2.42
N THR A 251 24.41 -16.12 1.17
CA THR A 251 25.00 -17.13 0.26
C THR A 251 25.37 -16.55 -1.10
N ALA A 252 24.43 -15.97 -1.84
CA ALA A 252 24.68 -15.59 -3.24
C ALA A 252 25.73 -14.49 -3.38
N VAL A 253 25.62 -13.40 -2.60
CA VAL A 253 26.58 -12.30 -2.62
C VAL A 253 27.97 -12.78 -2.17
N PRO A 254 28.16 -13.45 -1.01
CA PRO A 254 29.47 -13.93 -0.60
C PRO A 254 30.13 -14.89 -1.60
N LEU A 255 29.36 -15.81 -2.20
CA LEU A 255 29.91 -16.75 -3.19
C LEU A 255 30.31 -16.03 -4.49
N ALA A 256 29.48 -15.12 -4.98
CA ALA A 256 29.79 -14.33 -6.17
C ALA A 256 31.00 -13.43 -5.96
N GLU A 257 31.17 -12.85 -4.76
CA GLU A 257 32.37 -12.07 -4.40
C GLU A 257 33.63 -12.94 -4.42
N GLN A 258 33.57 -14.14 -3.85
CA GLN A 258 34.70 -15.08 -3.88
C GLN A 258 35.04 -15.53 -5.30
N ALA A 259 34.03 -15.90 -6.10
CA ALA A 259 34.21 -16.31 -7.49
C ALA A 259 34.84 -15.19 -8.33
N PHE A 260 34.35 -13.96 -8.16
CA PHE A 260 34.90 -12.78 -8.81
C PHE A 260 36.35 -12.51 -8.40
N GLU A 261 36.69 -12.61 -7.11
CA GLU A 261 38.07 -12.41 -6.63
C GLU A 261 39.05 -13.47 -7.17
N VAL A 262 38.63 -14.73 -7.23
CA VAL A 262 39.43 -15.80 -7.85
C VAL A 262 39.63 -15.53 -9.34
N SER A 263 38.54 -15.20 -10.04
CA SER A 263 38.58 -14.91 -11.48
C SER A 263 39.47 -13.70 -11.80
N ARG A 264 39.41 -12.65 -10.98
CA ARG A 264 40.25 -11.45 -11.09
C ARG A 264 41.74 -11.78 -11.04
N ARG A 265 42.16 -12.61 -10.07
CA ARG A 265 43.57 -13.04 -9.94
C ARG A 265 44.01 -13.88 -11.13
N ASN A 266 43.18 -14.82 -11.56
CA ASN A 266 43.48 -15.69 -12.68
C ASN A 266 43.57 -14.92 -14.01
N TYR A 267 42.74 -13.89 -14.21
CA TYR A 267 42.79 -13.06 -15.41
C TYR A 267 44.10 -12.26 -15.47
N GLN A 268 44.51 -11.69 -14.34
CA GLN A 268 45.79 -10.97 -14.22
C GLN A 268 47.00 -11.86 -14.52
N THR A 269 46.96 -13.14 -14.13
CA THR A 269 48.02 -14.11 -14.44
C THR A 269 47.88 -14.77 -15.82
N GLY A 270 46.81 -14.48 -16.56
CA GLY A 270 46.52 -15.07 -17.87
C GLY A 270 46.08 -16.54 -17.84
N VAL A 271 45.60 -17.02 -16.68
CA VAL A 271 45.15 -18.40 -16.47
C VAL A 271 43.70 -18.60 -16.94
N VAL A 272 42.84 -17.59 -16.81
CA VAL A 272 41.46 -17.62 -17.34
C VAL A 272 41.27 -16.55 -18.42
N ASP A 273 40.34 -16.80 -19.33
CA ASP A 273 39.94 -15.87 -20.37
C ASP A 273 39.13 -14.70 -19.81
N PHE A 274 39.15 -13.56 -20.51
CA PHE A 274 38.41 -12.34 -20.18
C PHE A 274 36.92 -12.61 -20.01
N ALA A 275 36.32 -13.46 -20.86
CA ALA A 275 34.91 -13.80 -20.80
C ALA A 275 34.50 -14.37 -19.44
N MET A 276 35.30 -15.26 -18.85
CA MET A 276 35.06 -15.82 -17.52
C MET A 276 35.16 -14.76 -16.41
N HIS A 277 36.04 -13.78 -16.58
CA HIS A 277 36.16 -12.68 -15.61
C HIS A 277 34.95 -11.75 -15.65
N LEU A 278 34.51 -11.38 -16.85
CA LEU A 278 33.32 -10.58 -17.05
C LEU A 278 32.05 -11.30 -16.56
N GLU A 279 31.97 -12.61 -16.75
CA GLU A 279 30.86 -13.43 -16.26
C GLU A 279 30.78 -13.41 -14.73
N ALA A 280 31.89 -13.70 -14.03
CA ALA A 280 31.95 -13.67 -12.57
C ALA A 280 31.60 -12.28 -12.00
N TRP A 281 32.04 -11.21 -12.67
CA TRP A 281 31.62 -9.86 -12.33
C TRP A 281 30.10 -9.67 -12.50
N GLY A 282 29.53 -10.12 -13.62
CA GLY A 282 28.09 -10.04 -13.88
C GLY A 282 27.26 -10.83 -12.87
N GLU A 283 27.76 -11.97 -12.38
CA GLU A 283 27.15 -12.74 -11.29
C GLU A 283 27.13 -11.95 -9.98
N LEU A 284 28.23 -11.29 -9.63
CA LEU A 284 28.30 -10.43 -8.45
C LEU A 284 27.30 -9.26 -8.55
N VAL A 285 27.24 -8.60 -9.70
CA VAL A 285 26.28 -7.51 -9.95
C VAL A 285 24.85 -8.01 -9.75
N ARG A 286 24.47 -9.13 -10.37
CA ARG A 286 23.13 -9.74 -10.22
C ARG A 286 22.82 -10.11 -8.78
N ALA A 287 23.76 -10.71 -8.06
CA ALA A 287 23.56 -11.10 -6.66
C ALA A 287 23.30 -9.89 -5.75
N ARG A 288 24.01 -8.77 -5.96
CA ARG A 288 23.80 -7.54 -5.19
C ARG A 288 22.46 -6.86 -5.51
N PHE A 289 22.05 -6.86 -6.78
CA PHE A 289 20.72 -6.36 -7.15
C PHE A 289 19.60 -7.22 -6.56
N LEU A 290 19.75 -8.55 -6.59
CA LEU A 290 18.79 -9.46 -5.96
C LEU A 290 18.60 -9.16 -4.46
N ALA A 291 19.69 -8.92 -3.72
CA ALA A 291 19.59 -8.57 -2.30
C ALA A 291 18.86 -7.24 -2.06
N LEU A 292 19.12 -6.25 -2.92
CA LEU A 292 18.49 -4.94 -2.86
C LEU A 292 16.98 -5.02 -3.14
N GLU A 293 16.60 -5.71 -4.22
CA GLU A 293 15.21 -5.94 -4.63
C GLU A 293 14.43 -6.76 -3.59
N ALA A 294 15.03 -7.84 -3.08
CA ALA A 294 14.40 -8.68 -2.06
C ALA A 294 14.10 -7.88 -0.78
N ARG A 295 14.97 -6.95 -0.37
CA ARG A 295 14.71 -6.09 0.78
C ARG A 295 13.58 -5.08 0.51
N LEU A 296 13.50 -4.50 -0.69
CA LEU A 296 12.37 -3.64 -1.09
C LEU A 296 11.05 -4.43 -1.03
N MET A 297 11.04 -5.66 -1.57
CA MET A 297 9.84 -6.50 -1.57
C MET A 297 9.42 -6.91 -0.16
N ALA A 298 10.37 -7.17 0.74
CA ALA A 298 10.07 -7.43 2.15
C ALA A 298 9.45 -6.19 2.82
N ALA A 299 9.97 -4.99 2.55
CA ALA A 299 9.40 -3.74 3.08
C ALA A 299 7.99 -3.48 2.55
N ARG A 300 7.72 -3.74 1.25
CA ARG A 300 6.38 -3.70 0.68
C ARG A 300 5.44 -4.75 1.31
N GLY A 301 5.97 -5.93 1.65
CA GLY A 301 5.24 -6.99 2.34
C GLY A 301 4.71 -6.52 3.68
N LEU A 302 5.56 -5.85 4.45
CA LEU A 302 5.19 -5.23 5.74
C LEU A 302 4.18 -4.09 5.57
N ALA A 303 4.36 -3.23 4.56
CA ALA A 303 3.40 -2.16 4.27
C ALA A 303 2.02 -2.73 3.92
N MET A 304 1.96 -3.79 3.10
CA MET A 304 0.72 -4.49 2.76
C MET A 304 0.09 -5.17 3.99
N ALA A 305 0.90 -5.79 4.85
CA ALA A 305 0.43 -6.37 6.10
C ALA A 305 -0.18 -5.30 7.02
N THR A 306 0.47 -4.14 7.12
CA THR A 306 -0.04 -3.00 7.90
C THR A 306 -1.40 -2.50 7.38
N ARG A 307 -1.60 -2.43 6.06
CA ARG A 307 -2.90 -2.09 5.46
C ARG A 307 -3.99 -3.11 5.81
N ALA A 308 -3.63 -4.39 5.82
CA ALA A 308 -4.57 -5.47 6.10
C ALA A 308 -4.98 -5.56 7.58
N THR A 309 -4.04 -5.35 8.51
CA THR A 309 -4.27 -5.45 9.95
C THR A 309 -4.68 -4.13 10.59
N GLY A 310 -4.31 -2.99 10.01
CA GLY A 310 -4.47 -1.67 10.61
C GLY A 310 -3.45 -1.34 11.71
N SER A 311 -2.46 -2.21 11.93
CA SER A 311 -1.38 -2.08 12.92
C SER A 311 -0.07 -2.57 12.32
N ASP A 312 1.05 -2.08 12.86
CA ASP A 312 2.36 -2.55 12.43
C ASP A 312 2.63 -3.98 12.96
N PRO A 313 2.79 -4.99 12.09
CA PRO A 313 3.11 -6.35 12.55
C PRO A 313 4.47 -6.45 13.29
N MET A 314 5.35 -5.45 13.12
CA MET A 314 6.64 -5.38 13.82
C MET A 314 6.53 -4.84 15.27
N GLU A 315 5.45 -4.15 15.62
CA GLU A 315 5.25 -3.62 16.98
C GLU A 315 4.74 -4.68 17.96
N GLU A 316 4.03 -5.71 17.48
CA GLU A 316 3.51 -6.80 18.32
C GLU A 316 4.59 -7.82 18.74
N THR A 317 5.81 -7.73 18.18
CA THR A 317 6.93 -8.65 18.48
C THR A 317 8.00 -8.05 19.41
N ARG A 318 7.80 -6.82 19.92
CA ARG A 318 8.66 -6.17 20.92
C ARG A 318 8.03 -6.19 22.31
#